data_AF-A0A2V6H0S9-F1
#
_entry.id   AF-A0A2V6H0S9-F1
#
_cell.length_a   1.000
_cell.length_b   1.000
_cell.length_c   1.000
_cell.angle_alpha   90.00
_cell.angle_beta   90.00
_cell.angle_gamma   90.00
#
_symmetry.space_group_name_H-M   'P 1'
#
loop_
_entity.id
_entity.type
_entity.pdbx_description
1 polymer ?
#
loop_
_entity_poly.entity_id
_entity_poly.type
_entity_poly.pdbx_seq_one_letter_code
_entity_poly.pdbx_strand_id
1 'polypeptide(L)'
;MEKIVSLCKRRGFIFQSSEIYGGLNGLWDYGPPGVELKRNLKNYWWRAMVHESDDVVGVDGSILMNRAVWKASGHEETFSDPMVDCRSCKARLRADQVIDKKGVRQCPNCGGKDLTEPRAFNLMFKTYVGATEDESSMTYLRPETAQAIFVQFKTVLEVSRKKLPFGIAQVGKAFRNEINPRNFTFRSREFEQMELEYFCRAEEGMRLLDYWLKERLKFYERIGISRGKLHVREVPEEERAFYSKANYDIEYDFPFGLQELEGVAYRTDYDLSQHQKASGKSLEYFDEETKQKFIP
;
A
#
# COMPACT_ATOMS: atom_id res chain seq x y z
N MET A 1 3.30 -20.54 -11.68
CA MET A 1 2.25 -20.08 -10.76
C MET A 1 1.20 -21.15 -10.45
N GLU A 2 0.61 -21.81 -11.45
CA GLU A 2 -0.49 -22.80 -11.26
C GLU A 2 -0.23 -23.88 -10.21
N LYS A 3 0.99 -24.43 -10.14
CA LYS A 3 1.37 -25.43 -9.12
C LYS A 3 1.19 -24.91 -7.69
N ILE A 4 1.51 -23.64 -7.43
CA ILE A 4 1.36 -23.00 -6.12
C ILE A 4 -0.12 -22.82 -5.80
N VAL A 5 -0.88 -22.23 -6.72
CA VAL A 5 -2.33 -22.00 -6.56
C VAL A 5 -3.05 -23.32 -6.27
N SER A 6 -2.75 -24.37 -7.05
CA SER A 6 -3.31 -25.70 -6.85
C SER A 6 -2.95 -26.30 -5.49
N LEU A 7 -1.70 -26.13 -5.03
CA LEU A 7 -1.27 -26.60 -3.71
C LEU A 7 -2.00 -25.84 -2.59
N CYS A 8 -2.07 -24.51 -2.68
CA CYS A 8 -2.75 -23.67 -1.70
C CYS A 8 -4.20 -24.11 -1.52
N LYS A 9 -4.92 -24.34 -2.61
CA LYS A 9 -6.31 -24.83 -2.54
C LYS A 9 -6.39 -26.23 -1.94
N ARG A 10 -5.62 -27.20 -2.46
CA ARG A 10 -5.68 -28.61 -2.01
C ARG A 10 -5.26 -28.79 -0.55
N ARG A 11 -4.37 -27.95 -0.04
CA ARG A 11 -3.87 -28.01 1.34
C ARG A 11 -4.57 -27.05 2.29
N GLY A 12 -5.55 -26.29 1.80
CA GLY A 12 -6.36 -25.42 2.64
C GLY A 12 -5.69 -24.11 3.07
N PHE A 13 -4.69 -23.62 2.33
CA PHE A 13 -4.06 -22.33 2.63
C PHE A 13 -4.91 -21.15 2.17
N ILE A 14 -5.32 -21.15 0.89
CA ILE A 14 -6.02 -20.01 0.28
C ILE A 14 -7.08 -20.54 -0.69
N PHE A 15 -8.27 -19.94 -0.63
CA PHE A 15 -9.42 -20.24 -1.45
C PHE A 15 -9.89 -18.99 -2.20
N GLN A 16 -10.57 -19.19 -3.33
CA GLN A 16 -11.29 -18.11 -3.98
C GLN A 16 -12.42 -17.66 -3.05
N SER A 17 -12.48 -16.37 -2.71
CA SER A 17 -13.58 -15.87 -1.87
C SER A 17 -14.91 -16.03 -2.58
N SER A 18 -15.95 -16.46 -1.85
CA SER A 18 -17.30 -16.75 -2.37
C SER A 18 -17.35 -17.82 -3.47
N GLU A 19 -16.48 -18.84 -3.41
CA GLU A 19 -16.33 -19.86 -4.45
C GLU A 19 -17.65 -20.54 -4.87
N ILE A 20 -18.53 -20.88 -3.93
CA ILE A 20 -19.82 -21.54 -4.22
C ILE A 20 -20.80 -20.64 -5.00
N TYR A 21 -20.55 -19.33 -5.02
CA TYR A 21 -21.33 -18.33 -5.78
C TYR A 21 -20.64 -17.93 -7.09
N GLY A 22 -19.62 -18.68 -7.53
CA GLY A 22 -18.83 -18.37 -8.73
C GLY A 22 -17.58 -17.53 -8.46
N GLY A 23 -17.32 -17.19 -7.19
CA GLY A 23 -16.16 -16.42 -6.76
C GLY A 23 -16.28 -14.92 -7.01
N LEU A 24 -15.52 -14.13 -6.23
CA LEU A 24 -15.36 -12.69 -6.45
C LEU A 24 -13.91 -12.36 -6.80
N ASN A 25 -13.67 -12.02 -8.07
CA ASN A 25 -12.32 -11.84 -8.61
C ASN A 25 -11.51 -10.81 -7.81
N GLY A 26 -10.27 -11.17 -7.45
CA GLY A 26 -9.35 -10.34 -6.67
C GLY A 26 -9.55 -10.43 -5.15
N LEU A 27 -10.44 -11.29 -4.65
CA LEU A 27 -10.66 -11.53 -3.22
C LEU A 27 -10.39 -12.99 -2.87
N TRP A 28 -9.77 -13.22 -1.72
CA TRP A 28 -9.26 -14.52 -1.31
C TRP A 28 -9.53 -14.78 0.17
N ASP A 29 -9.93 -16.01 0.50
CA ASP A 29 -10.15 -16.45 1.87
C ASP A 29 -8.96 -17.33 2.31
N TYR A 30 -8.45 -17.11 3.52
CA TYR A 30 -7.34 -17.89 4.08
C TYR A 30 -7.91 -19.03 4.92
N GLY A 31 -7.64 -20.28 4.51
CA GLY A 31 -8.08 -21.48 5.23
C GLY A 31 -7.20 -21.81 6.45
N PRO A 32 -7.39 -22.97 7.11
CA PRO A 32 -6.80 -23.24 8.42
C PRO A 32 -5.27 -23.07 8.51
N PRO A 33 -4.43 -23.70 7.66
CA PRO A 33 -2.99 -23.43 7.70
C PRO A 33 -2.61 -22.05 7.13
N GLY A 34 -3.44 -21.46 6.27
CA GLY A 34 -3.19 -20.14 5.69
C GLY A 34 -3.33 -19.02 6.71
N VAL A 35 -4.35 -19.09 7.58
CA VAL A 35 -4.54 -18.11 8.65
C VAL A 35 -3.41 -18.19 9.68
N GLU A 36 -2.93 -19.40 10.00
CA GLU A 36 -1.79 -19.59 10.90
C GLU A 36 -0.50 -19.03 10.30
N LEU A 37 -0.19 -19.33 9.04
CA LEU A 37 0.99 -18.76 8.36
C LEU A 37 0.94 -17.24 8.32
N LYS A 38 -0.22 -16.67 7.94
CA LYS A 38 -0.43 -15.23 7.86
C LYS A 38 -0.30 -14.56 9.24
N ARG A 39 -0.84 -15.17 10.30
CA ARG A 39 -0.69 -14.69 11.69
C ARG A 39 0.75 -14.75 12.16
N ASN A 40 1.45 -15.86 11.91
CA ASN A 40 2.85 -16.02 12.28
C ASN A 40 3.73 -14.94 11.65
N LEU A 41 3.54 -14.67 10.36
CA LEU A 41 4.27 -13.61 9.66
C LEU A 41 3.99 -12.23 10.28
N LYS A 42 2.72 -11.88 10.50
CA LYS A 42 2.34 -10.58 11.10
C LYS A 42 2.85 -10.42 12.53
N ASN A 43 2.72 -11.46 13.35
CA ASN A 43 3.19 -11.42 14.74
C ASN A 43 4.71 -11.31 14.81
N TYR A 44 5.43 -12.00 13.92
CA TYR A 44 6.88 -11.89 13.83
C TYR A 44 7.32 -10.51 13.34
N TRP A 45 6.66 -9.96 12.31
CA TRP A 45 6.90 -8.59 11.85
C TRP A 45 6.66 -7.58 12.96
N TRP A 46 5.53 -7.68 13.66
CA TRP A 46 5.19 -6.79 14.77
C TRP A 46 6.23 -6.86 15.90
N ARG A 47 6.67 -8.07 16.26
CA ARG A 47 7.72 -8.23 17.25
C ARG A 47 9.02 -7.57 16.80
N ALA A 48 9.47 -7.83 15.57
CA ALA A 48 10.72 -7.31 15.05
C ALA A 48 10.72 -5.78 14.88
N MET A 49 9.59 -5.20 14.50
CA MET A 49 9.48 -3.77 14.20
C MET A 49 9.10 -2.93 15.42
N VAL A 50 8.29 -3.49 16.34
CA VAL A 50 7.71 -2.74 17.47
C VAL A 50 8.27 -3.20 18.81
N HIS A 51 8.26 -4.50 19.11
CA HIS A 51 8.67 -4.98 20.44
C HIS A 51 10.20 -4.99 20.63
N GLU A 52 10.95 -5.24 19.55
CA GLU A 52 12.41 -5.27 19.55
C GLU A 52 13.03 -3.88 19.28
N SER A 53 12.20 -2.84 19.02
CA SER A 53 12.65 -1.46 18.77
C SER A 53 12.29 -0.56 19.95
N ASP A 54 13.25 0.23 20.42
CA ASP A 54 13.04 1.16 21.54
C ASP A 54 12.35 2.47 21.10
N ASP A 55 12.20 2.71 19.81
CA ASP A 55 11.75 3.97 19.19
C ASP A 55 10.53 3.80 18.29
N VAL A 56 9.93 2.61 18.19
CA VAL A 56 8.72 2.37 17.40
C VAL A 56 7.54 2.07 18.32
N VAL A 57 6.38 2.67 18.03
CA VAL A 57 5.11 2.38 18.70
C VAL A 57 4.07 1.88 17.71
N GLY A 58 3.04 1.20 18.20
CA GLY A 58 1.98 0.64 17.37
C GLY A 58 0.67 1.43 17.43
N VAL A 59 -0.05 1.44 16.32
CA VAL A 59 -1.45 1.91 16.24
C VAL A 59 -2.32 0.96 15.43
N ASP A 60 -3.64 1.04 15.62
CA ASP A 60 -4.64 0.40 14.78
C ASP A 60 -5.73 1.42 14.40
N GLY A 61 -5.54 2.05 13.25
CA GLY A 61 -6.46 3.01 12.68
C GLY A 61 -7.66 2.36 12.01
N SER A 62 -8.76 3.10 11.93
CA SER A 62 -9.98 2.64 11.25
C SER A 62 -9.77 2.48 9.74
N ILE A 63 -10.57 1.60 9.12
CA ILE A 63 -10.62 1.45 7.65
C ILE A 63 -11.37 2.62 7.01
N LEU A 64 -12.49 3.02 7.62
CA LEU A 64 -13.28 4.18 7.21
C LEU A 64 -12.72 5.40 7.92
N MET A 65 -12.38 6.42 7.13
CA MET A 65 -11.87 7.70 7.62
C MET A 65 -12.73 8.84 7.07
N ASN A 66 -12.56 10.05 7.58
CA ASN A 66 -13.23 11.21 7.00
C ASN A 66 -12.72 11.43 5.56
N ARG A 67 -13.62 11.69 4.60
CA ARG A 67 -13.27 11.97 3.19
C ARG A 67 -12.17 13.03 3.03
N ALA A 68 -12.15 14.03 3.89
CA ALA A 68 -11.16 15.10 3.88
C ALA A 68 -9.71 14.58 3.97
N VAL A 69 -9.47 13.43 4.61
CA VAL A 69 -8.15 12.77 4.69
C VAL A 69 -7.67 12.35 3.29
N TRP A 70 -8.56 11.79 2.48
CA TRP A 70 -8.25 11.31 1.12
C TRP A 70 -8.11 12.45 0.11
N LYS A 71 -8.79 13.58 0.37
CA LYS A 71 -8.56 14.83 -0.37
C LYS A 71 -7.21 15.44 -0.03
N ALA A 72 -6.91 15.58 1.26
CA ALA A 72 -5.67 16.19 1.73
C ALA A 72 -4.44 15.42 1.22
N SER A 73 -4.47 14.10 1.27
CA SER A 73 -3.39 13.24 0.77
C SER A 73 -3.30 13.14 -0.76
N GLY A 74 -4.24 13.75 -1.51
CA GLY A 74 -4.27 13.72 -2.97
C GLY A 74 -4.84 12.43 -3.57
N HIS A 75 -5.22 11.44 -2.76
CA HIS A 75 -5.76 10.16 -3.25
C HIS A 75 -7.07 10.33 -4.04
N GLU A 76 -7.95 11.23 -3.63
CA GLU A 76 -9.22 11.45 -4.34
C GLU A 76 -9.01 11.93 -5.78
N GLU A 77 -7.94 12.70 -6.03
CA GLU A 77 -7.64 13.29 -7.33
C GLU A 77 -6.72 12.42 -8.18
N THR A 78 -5.71 11.79 -7.56
CA THR A 78 -4.58 11.18 -8.29
C THR A 78 -4.55 9.65 -8.24
N PHE A 79 -5.28 9.01 -7.33
CA PHE A 79 -5.24 7.55 -7.15
C PHE A 79 -6.10 6.83 -8.20
N SER A 80 -5.68 6.91 -9.45
CA SER A 80 -6.41 6.40 -10.60
C SER A 80 -5.50 5.70 -11.61
N ASP A 81 -6.04 4.67 -12.25
CA ASP A 81 -5.41 4.02 -13.39
C ASP A 81 -6.07 4.48 -14.70
N PRO A 82 -5.31 4.53 -15.82
CA PRO A 82 -5.91 4.76 -17.12
C PRO A 82 -6.68 3.50 -17.56
N MET A 83 -7.98 3.64 -17.81
CA MET A 83 -8.87 2.54 -18.19
C MET A 83 -9.44 2.72 -19.59
N VAL A 84 -9.49 1.64 -20.36
CA VAL A 84 -10.21 1.52 -21.64
C VAL A 84 -11.21 0.37 -21.60
N ASP A 85 -12.31 0.50 -22.34
CA ASP A 85 -13.24 -0.60 -22.57
C ASP A 85 -13.06 -1.16 -23.98
N CYS A 86 -13.03 -2.49 -24.12
CA CYS A 86 -13.18 -3.13 -25.41
C CYS A 86 -14.67 -3.19 -25.78
N ARG A 87 -15.10 -2.50 -26.82
CA ARG A 87 -16.50 -2.51 -27.24
C ARG A 87 -16.96 -3.88 -27.77
N SER A 88 -16.03 -4.70 -28.26
CA SER A 88 -16.32 -6.03 -28.80
C SER A 88 -16.68 -7.06 -27.71
N CYS A 89 -15.97 -7.05 -26.57
CA CYS A 89 -16.20 -8.03 -25.49
C CYS A 89 -16.61 -7.40 -24.14
N LYS A 90 -16.74 -6.08 -24.09
CA LYS A 90 -17.06 -5.28 -22.90
C LYS A 90 -16.04 -5.41 -21.75
N ALA A 91 -14.83 -5.93 -22.03
CA ALA A 91 -13.77 -6.03 -21.05
C ALA A 91 -13.22 -4.65 -20.70
N ARG A 92 -13.04 -4.41 -19.40
CA ARG A 92 -12.32 -3.25 -18.85
C ARG A 92 -10.85 -3.62 -18.71
N LEU A 93 -9.99 -2.76 -19.24
CA LEU A 93 -8.55 -3.00 -19.33
C LEU A 93 -7.80 -1.76 -18.83
N ARG A 94 -6.71 -1.99 -18.11
CA ARG A 94 -5.69 -0.98 -17.90
C ARG A 94 -5.02 -0.60 -19.22
N ALA A 95 -5.13 0.67 -19.62
CA ALA A 95 -4.73 1.17 -20.92
C ALA A 95 -3.22 1.04 -21.17
N ASP A 96 -2.42 1.23 -20.12
CA ASP A 96 -0.97 1.10 -20.09
C ASP A 96 -0.49 -0.37 -20.18
N GLN A 97 -1.38 -1.32 -19.91
CA GLN A 97 -1.11 -2.75 -19.99
C GLN A 97 -1.67 -3.41 -21.27
N VAL A 98 -2.35 -2.65 -22.13
CA VAL A 98 -2.82 -3.16 -23.42
C VAL A 98 -1.62 -3.31 -24.35
N ILE A 99 -1.35 -4.54 -24.78
CA ILE A 99 -0.21 -4.86 -25.66
C ILE A 99 -0.43 -4.23 -27.03
N ASP A 100 0.57 -3.48 -27.48
CA ASP A 100 0.66 -3.02 -28.85
C ASP A 100 1.27 -4.13 -29.73
N LYS A 101 0.49 -4.63 -30.69
CA LYS A 101 1.00 -5.53 -31.74
C LYS A 101 1.03 -4.79 -33.07
N LYS A 102 2.23 -4.41 -33.50
CA LYS A 102 2.50 -3.73 -34.78
C LYS A 102 1.83 -2.35 -34.92
N GLY A 103 1.83 -1.54 -33.87
CA GLY A 103 1.26 -0.19 -33.84
C GLY A 103 -0.27 -0.16 -33.65
N VAL A 104 -0.87 -1.27 -33.20
CA VAL A 104 -2.31 -1.40 -33.00
C VAL A 104 -2.56 -2.01 -31.63
N ARG A 105 -3.19 -1.22 -30.74
CA ARG A 105 -3.70 -1.70 -29.45
C ARG A 105 -4.82 -2.71 -29.67
N GLN A 106 -4.70 -3.88 -29.06
CA GLN A 106 -5.67 -4.96 -29.20
C GLN A 106 -6.12 -5.43 -27.82
N CYS A 107 -7.41 -5.70 -27.68
CA CYS A 107 -7.95 -6.33 -26.49
C CYS A 107 -7.27 -7.69 -26.26
N PRO A 108 -6.63 -7.93 -25.10
CA PRO A 108 -5.97 -9.21 -24.83
C PRO A 108 -6.97 -10.37 -24.69
N ASN A 109 -8.25 -10.09 -24.41
CA ASN A 109 -9.27 -11.12 -24.21
C ASN A 109 -9.87 -11.64 -25.51
N CYS A 110 -10.07 -10.78 -26.52
CA CYS A 110 -10.76 -11.18 -27.76
C CYS A 110 -10.04 -10.75 -29.05
N GLY A 111 -8.93 -10.02 -28.97
CA GLY A 111 -8.22 -9.47 -30.13
C GLY A 111 -8.91 -8.27 -30.79
N GLY A 112 -10.06 -7.81 -30.26
CA GLY A 112 -10.79 -6.65 -30.76
C GLY A 112 -9.96 -5.37 -30.73
N LYS A 113 -10.09 -4.55 -31.77
CA LYS A 113 -9.35 -3.28 -31.95
C LYS A 113 -10.17 -2.05 -31.55
N ASP A 114 -11.47 -2.22 -31.37
CA ASP A 114 -12.39 -1.16 -30.96
C ASP A 114 -12.32 -0.98 -29.44
N LEU A 115 -11.34 -0.19 -29.01
CA LEU A 115 -11.14 0.25 -27.63
C LEU A 115 -11.61 1.70 -27.49
N THR A 116 -12.23 2.04 -26.36
CA THR A 116 -12.55 3.44 -26.05
C THR A 116 -11.28 4.26 -25.80
N GLU A 117 -11.42 5.59 -25.81
CA GLU A 117 -10.39 6.47 -25.28
C GLU A 117 -10.08 6.16 -23.80
N PRO A 118 -8.81 6.29 -23.37
CA PRO A 118 -8.44 6.14 -21.96
C PRO A 118 -9.13 7.18 -21.08
N ARG A 119 -9.62 6.73 -19.93
CA ARG A 119 -10.15 7.61 -18.88
C ARG A 119 -9.58 7.24 -17.52
N ALA A 120 -9.48 8.20 -16.61
CA ALA A 120 -9.08 7.95 -15.24
C ALA A 120 -10.14 7.11 -14.51
N PHE A 121 -9.70 6.02 -13.88
CA PHE A 121 -10.53 5.19 -13.03
C PHE A 121 -9.97 5.19 -11.60
N ASN A 122 -10.68 5.84 -10.67
CA ASN A 122 -10.26 5.91 -9.28
C ASN A 122 -10.27 4.51 -8.65
N LEU A 123 -9.16 4.15 -8.01
CA LEU A 123 -8.93 2.83 -7.44
C LEU A 123 -9.43 2.72 -5.99
N MET A 124 -10.00 3.75 -5.39
CA MET A 124 -10.59 3.65 -4.04
C MET A 124 -12.01 3.09 -4.10
N PHE A 125 -12.34 2.20 -3.15
CA PHE A 125 -13.72 1.75 -2.97
C PHE A 125 -14.52 2.83 -2.25
N LYS A 126 -15.49 3.42 -2.96
CA LYS A 126 -16.45 4.38 -2.42
C LYS A 126 -17.53 3.67 -1.61
N THR A 127 -17.94 4.27 -0.50
CA THR A 127 -19.09 3.87 0.33
C THR A 127 -19.74 5.10 0.98
N TYR A 128 -20.80 4.90 1.75
CA TYR A 128 -21.52 5.94 2.47
C TYR A 128 -21.64 5.57 3.95
N VAL A 129 -21.37 6.51 4.83
CA VAL A 129 -21.50 6.36 6.29
C VAL A 129 -22.69 7.21 6.76
N GLY A 130 -23.73 6.54 7.24
CA GLY A 130 -24.96 7.17 7.71
C GLY A 130 -26.20 6.58 7.06
N ALA A 131 -27.35 7.22 7.31
CA ALA A 131 -28.64 6.79 6.79
C ALA A 131 -28.93 7.29 5.36
N THR A 132 -28.21 8.30 4.90
CA THR A 132 -28.34 8.86 3.56
C THR A 132 -27.16 8.46 2.68
N GLU A 133 -27.40 8.32 1.37
CA GLU A 133 -26.36 8.09 0.37
C GLU A 133 -26.17 9.38 -0.43
N ASP A 134 -25.50 10.36 0.18
CA ASP A 134 -25.24 11.67 -0.39
C ASP A 134 -23.74 12.05 -0.30
N GLU A 135 -23.36 13.17 -0.91
CA GLU A 135 -21.97 13.62 -0.92
C GLU A 135 -21.39 13.92 0.48
N SER A 136 -22.24 14.18 1.48
CA SER A 136 -21.82 14.50 2.85
C SER A 136 -21.52 13.25 3.69
N SER A 137 -22.18 12.14 3.36
CA SER A 137 -22.00 10.81 3.96
C SER A 137 -20.97 9.97 3.21
N MET A 138 -20.57 10.36 2.00
CA MET A 138 -19.62 9.63 1.18
C MET A 138 -18.22 9.56 1.80
N THR A 139 -17.64 8.35 1.80
CA THR A 139 -16.24 8.11 2.14
C THR A 139 -15.67 6.90 1.37
N TYR A 140 -14.47 6.47 1.72
CA TYR A 140 -13.74 5.40 1.07
C TYR A 140 -13.26 4.34 2.07
N LEU A 141 -13.13 3.10 1.60
CA LEU A 141 -12.25 2.13 2.24
C LEU A 141 -10.81 2.53 1.93
N ARG A 142 -9.96 2.62 2.96
CA ARG A 142 -8.57 3.08 2.80
C ARG A 142 -7.77 2.27 1.76
N PRO A 143 -7.05 2.93 0.83
CA PRO A 143 -6.17 2.26 -0.14
C PRO A 143 -4.78 1.92 0.40
N GLU A 144 -4.44 2.45 1.57
CA GLU A 144 -3.20 2.24 2.32
C GLU A 144 -3.43 2.39 3.83
N THR A 145 -2.46 1.99 4.65
CA THR A 145 -2.54 2.10 6.11
C THR A 145 -1.93 3.40 6.67
N ALA A 146 -1.00 4.02 5.96
CA ALA A 146 -0.20 5.18 6.35
C ALA A 146 -1.02 6.41 6.79
N GLN A 147 -2.13 6.72 6.10
CA GLN A 147 -2.91 7.93 6.39
C GLN A 147 -3.46 7.98 7.82
N ALA A 148 -3.78 6.81 8.40
CA ALA A 148 -4.22 6.74 9.79
C ALA A 148 -3.12 7.11 10.79
N ILE A 149 -1.86 6.84 10.44
CA ILE A 149 -0.70 7.19 11.24
C ILE A 149 -0.48 8.71 11.18
N PHE A 150 -0.48 9.30 9.98
CA PHE A 150 -0.24 10.74 9.81
C PHE A 150 -1.26 11.60 10.56
N VAL A 151 -2.56 11.27 10.47
CA VAL A 151 -3.60 12.05 11.15
C VAL A 151 -3.56 11.88 12.68
N GLN A 152 -2.91 10.83 13.18
CA GLN A 152 -2.73 10.58 14.62
C GLN A 152 -1.34 10.97 15.13
N PHE A 153 -0.45 11.48 14.26
CA PHE A 153 0.95 11.77 14.59
C PHE A 153 1.10 12.53 15.90
N LYS A 154 0.36 13.64 16.06
CA LYS A 154 0.48 14.50 17.25
C LYS A 154 0.02 13.80 18.52
N THR A 155 -1.12 13.12 18.46
CA THR A 155 -1.66 12.38 19.61
C THR A 155 -0.73 11.25 20.02
N VAL A 156 -0.20 10.48 19.06
CA VAL A 156 0.73 9.39 19.34
C VAL A 156 2.04 9.90 19.91
N LEU A 157 2.61 10.98 19.35
CA LEU A 157 3.81 11.63 19.88
C LEU A 157 3.62 12.04 21.35
N GLU A 158 2.48 12.68 21.67
CA GLU A 158 2.18 13.15 23.03
C GLU A 158 2.03 12.01 24.05
N VAL A 159 1.28 10.95 23.71
CA VAL A 159 1.04 9.84 24.66
C VAL A 159 2.24 8.91 24.80
N SER A 160 3.01 8.71 23.72
CA SER A 160 4.18 7.82 23.73
C SER A 160 5.42 8.49 24.32
N ARG A 161 5.45 9.83 24.36
CA ARG A 161 6.59 10.65 24.81
C ARG A 161 7.90 10.32 24.06
N LYS A 162 7.80 9.83 22.83
CA LYS A 162 8.96 9.59 21.98
C LYS A 162 9.58 10.92 21.54
N LYS A 163 10.89 10.88 21.26
CA LYS A 163 11.65 11.97 20.63
C LYS A 163 12.07 11.52 19.24
N LEU A 164 12.30 12.46 18.33
CA LEU A 164 12.80 12.12 17.00
C LEU A 164 14.24 11.55 17.08
N PRO A 165 14.59 10.59 16.20
CA PRO A 165 13.67 9.91 15.29
C PRO A 165 12.82 8.85 16.02
N PHE A 166 11.58 8.65 15.56
CA PHE A 166 10.71 7.59 16.10
C PHE A 166 9.73 7.09 15.05
N GLY A 167 9.23 5.88 15.24
CA GLY A 167 8.33 5.21 14.31
C GLY A 167 6.93 4.99 14.86
N ILE A 168 5.95 4.98 13.96
CA ILE A 168 4.60 4.48 14.23
C ILE A 168 4.30 3.38 13.21
N ALA A 169 4.05 2.17 13.70
CA ALA A 169 3.75 1.00 12.89
C ALA A 169 2.25 0.66 12.91
N GLN A 170 1.75 0.17 11.78
CA GLN A 170 0.38 -0.35 11.67
C GLN A 170 0.36 -1.61 10.81
N VAL A 171 -0.47 -2.57 11.22
CA VAL A 171 -0.78 -3.76 10.42
C VAL A 171 -2.29 -3.84 10.25
N GLY A 172 -2.76 -3.81 9.00
CA GLY A 172 -4.20 -3.81 8.77
C GLY A 172 -4.60 -3.97 7.31
N LYS A 173 -5.91 -4.04 7.09
CA LYS A 173 -6.47 -4.17 5.73
C LYS A 173 -6.36 -2.87 4.94
N ALA A 174 -6.17 -3.01 3.63
CA ALA A 174 -6.26 -1.96 2.64
C ALA A 174 -6.98 -2.49 1.39
N PHE A 175 -7.57 -1.57 0.62
CA PHE A 175 -8.46 -1.89 -0.48
C PHE A 175 -8.11 -1.09 -1.72
N ARG A 176 -7.89 -1.78 -2.84
CA ARG A 176 -7.64 -1.15 -4.14
C ARG A 176 -8.58 -1.78 -5.16
N ASN A 177 -9.43 -1.00 -5.79
CA ASN A 177 -10.39 -1.44 -6.80
C ASN A 177 -9.69 -1.75 -8.14
N GLU A 178 -8.74 -2.68 -8.10
CA GLU A 178 -7.91 -3.08 -9.22
C GLU A 178 -8.79 -3.49 -10.42
N ILE A 179 -8.48 -2.94 -11.60
CA ILE A 179 -9.26 -3.14 -12.82
C ILE A 179 -9.13 -4.59 -13.28
N ASN A 180 -7.90 -5.13 -13.25
CA ASN A 180 -7.58 -6.47 -13.72
C ASN A 180 -6.79 -7.25 -12.63
N PRO A 181 -7.46 -7.79 -11.60
CA PRO A 181 -6.83 -8.69 -10.65
C PRO A 181 -6.19 -9.89 -11.37
N ARG A 182 -4.95 -10.21 -11.02
CA ARG A 182 -4.12 -11.24 -11.68
C ARG A 182 -3.03 -11.77 -10.77
N ASN A 183 -2.40 -12.86 -11.17
CA ASN A 183 -1.28 -13.48 -10.46
C ASN A 183 -1.62 -13.84 -8.99
N PHE A 184 -2.80 -14.42 -8.78
CA PHE A 184 -3.27 -14.90 -7.49
C PHE A 184 -3.39 -13.76 -6.46
N THR A 185 -2.78 -13.88 -5.28
CA THR A 185 -2.84 -12.85 -4.23
C THR A 185 -2.06 -11.58 -4.57
N PHE A 186 -1.26 -11.58 -5.63
CA PHE A 186 -0.35 -10.46 -5.95
C PHE A 186 -1.09 -9.19 -6.40
N ARG A 187 -2.13 -9.31 -7.24
CA ARG A 187 -3.03 -8.19 -7.58
C ARG A 187 -4.42 -8.50 -7.04
N SER A 188 -4.63 -8.16 -5.78
CA SER A 188 -5.89 -8.35 -5.04
C SER A 188 -6.61 -7.02 -4.82
N ARG A 189 -7.90 -7.08 -4.54
CA ARG A 189 -8.73 -5.90 -4.22
C ARG A 189 -8.81 -5.60 -2.72
N GLU A 190 -8.58 -6.62 -1.92
CA GLU A 190 -8.47 -6.56 -0.47
C GLU A 190 -7.22 -7.33 -0.07
N PHE A 191 -6.38 -6.69 0.73
CA PHE A 191 -5.15 -7.28 1.24
C PHE A 191 -4.78 -6.64 2.58
N GLU A 192 -3.72 -7.11 3.20
CA GLU A 192 -3.18 -6.52 4.43
C GLU A 192 -1.79 -5.96 4.15
N GLN A 193 -1.51 -4.81 4.75
CA GLN A 193 -0.21 -4.16 4.73
C GLN A 193 0.37 -4.12 6.13
N MET A 194 1.69 -4.04 6.19
CA MET A 194 2.46 -3.83 7.40
C MET A 194 3.34 -2.61 7.10
N GLU A 195 2.94 -1.44 7.56
CA GLU A 195 3.59 -0.16 7.25
C GLU A 195 4.20 0.44 8.52
N LEU A 196 5.33 1.11 8.36
CA LEU A 196 6.02 1.88 9.38
C LEU A 196 6.25 3.28 8.82
N GLU A 197 5.70 4.29 9.48
CA GLU A 197 6.07 5.68 9.24
C GLU A 197 7.12 6.10 10.27
N TYR A 198 8.33 6.41 9.80
CA TYR A 198 9.47 6.73 10.65
C TYR A 198 9.83 8.22 10.54
N PHE A 199 9.42 8.99 11.52
CA PHE A 199 9.55 10.45 11.56
C PHE A 199 10.96 10.84 11.99
N CYS A 200 11.56 11.81 11.32
CA CYS A 200 12.95 12.18 11.57
C CYS A 200 13.23 13.64 11.23
N ARG A 201 14.46 14.09 11.40
CA ARG A 201 14.89 15.38 10.84
C ARG A 201 15.25 15.22 9.38
N ALA A 202 15.05 16.27 8.59
CA ALA A 202 15.32 16.23 7.15
C ALA A 202 16.77 15.85 6.82
N GLU A 203 17.74 16.30 7.63
CA GLU A 203 19.15 15.97 7.49
C GLU A 203 19.49 14.50 7.76
N GLU A 204 18.61 13.77 8.46
CA GLU A 204 18.79 12.34 8.75
C GLU A 204 18.08 11.43 7.75
N GLY A 205 17.14 11.96 6.96
CA GLY A 205 16.22 11.17 6.13
C GLY A 205 16.90 10.15 5.22
N MET A 206 17.94 10.54 4.47
CA MET A 206 18.65 9.62 3.57
C MET A 206 19.45 8.55 4.34
N ARG A 207 20.04 8.91 5.49
CA ARG A 207 20.77 7.96 6.35
C ARG A 207 19.81 6.92 6.92
N LEU A 208 18.62 7.34 7.33
CA LEU A 208 17.58 6.46 7.87
C LEU A 208 16.93 5.61 6.79
N LEU A 209 16.80 6.13 5.56
CA LEU A 209 16.37 5.35 4.40
C LEU A 209 17.31 4.14 4.17
N ASP A 210 18.62 4.39 4.13
CA ASP A 210 19.63 3.33 3.96
C ASP A 210 19.63 2.34 5.13
N TYR A 211 19.42 2.83 6.35
CA TYR A 211 19.31 1.99 7.54
C TYR A 211 18.12 1.05 7.44
N TRP A 212 16.93 1.60 7.17
CA TRP A 212 15.70 0.79 7.07
C TRP A 212 15.77 -0.19 5.91
N LEU A 213 16.27 0.20 4.74
CA LEU A 213 16.48 -0.74 3.62
C LEU A 213 17.30 -1.96 4.05
N LYS A 214 18.40 -1.75 4.80
CA LYS A 214 19.23 -2.85 5.31
C LYS A 214 18.49 -3.70 6.34
N GLU A 215 17.76 -3.10 7.27
CA GLU A 215 16.97 -3.84 8.27
C GLU A 215 15.84 -4.65 7.63
N ARG A 216 15.18 -4.10 6.60
CA ARG A 216 14.13 -4.79 5.85
C ARG A 216 14.68 -5.98 5.04
N LEU A 217 15.85 -5.84 4.41
CA LEU A 217 16.53 -6.98 3.77
C LEU A 217 16.87 -8.10 4.78
N LYS A 218 17.41 -7.74 5.95
CA LYS A 218 17.69 -8.72 7.02
C LYS A 218 16.42 -9.41 7.52
N PHE A 219 15.29 -8.69 7.60
CA PHE A 219 14.01 -9.27 7.99
C PHE A 219 13.61 -10.42 7.05
N TYR A 220 13.72 -10.22 5.73
CA TYR A 220 13.41 -11.26 4.76
C TYR A 220 14.31 -12.50 4.88
N GLU A 221 15.62 -12.29 5.13
CA GLU A 221 16.54 -13.39 5.40
C GLU A 221 16.15 -14.18 6.66
N ARG A 222 15.76 -13.50 7.74
CA ARG A 222 15.34 -14.12 9.01
C ARG A 222 14.08 -14.98 8.88
N ILE A 223 13.15 -14.61 7.99
CA ILE A 223 11.94 -15.41 7.71
C ILE A 223 12.17 -16.49 6.64
N GLY A 224 13.43 -16.71 6.22
CA GLY A 224 13.82 -17.80 5.34
C GLY A 224 13.82 -17.48 3.85
N ILE A 225 13.71 -16.22 3.45
CA ILE A 225 13.90 -15.84 2.04
C ILE A 225 15.39 -15.70 1.74
N SER A 226 15.89 -16.46 0.77
CA SER A 226 17.29 -16.39 0.36
C SER A 226 17.63 -15.03 -0.25
N ARG A 227 18.78 -14.45 0.15
CA ARG A 227 19.26 -13.16 -0.36
C ARG A 227 19.41 -13.13 -1.88
N GLY A 228 19.75 -14.26 -2.50
CA GLY A 228 19.87 -14.38 -3.97
C GLY A 228 18.54 -14.36 -4.72
N LYS A 229 17.41 -14.32 -4.01
CA LYS A 229 16.06 -14.15 -4.56
C LYS A 229 15.51 -12.75 -4.37
N LEU A 230 16.23 -11.89 -3.65
CA LEU A 230 15.85 -10.52 -3.34
C LEU A 230 16.69 -9.56 -4.17
N HIS A 231 16.04 -8.57 -4.77
CA HIS A 231 16.67 -7.53 -5.58
C HIS A 231 16.26 -6.17 -5.05
N VAL A 232 17.19 -5.23 -5.04
CA VAL A 232 16.87 -3.84 -4.67
C VAL A 232 16.84 -3.03 -5.95
N ARG A 233 15.69 -2.44 -6.24
CA ARG A 233 15.51 -1.53 -7.35
C ARG A 233 15.39 -0.12 -6.80
N GLU A 234 16.30 0.76 -7.18
CA GLU A 234 16.07 2.19 -7.00
C GLU A 234 15.03 2.63 -8.03
N VAL A 235 13.93 3.23 -7.56
CA VAL A 235 12.89 3.72 -8.46
C VAL A 235 13.42 4.97 -9.17
N PRO A 236 13.41 5.05 -10.50
CA PRO A 236 13.81 6.26 -11.24
C PRO A 236 12.95 7.47 -10.88
N GLU A 237 13.49 8.68 -10.99
CA GLU A 237 12.80 9.92 -10.61
C GLU A 237 11.45 10.09 -11.33
N GLU A 238 11.38 9.72 -12.61
CA GLU A 238 10.19 9.75 -13.45
C GLU A 238 9.09 8.77 -13.02
N GLU A 239 9.43 7.72 -12.26
CA GLU A 239 8.49 6.73 -11.74
C GLU A 239 8.16 6.94 -10.26
N ARG A 240 8.91 7.82 -9.55
CA ARG A 240 8.66 8.13 -8.15
C ARG A 240 7.34 8.88 -8.00
N ALA A 241 6.65 8.61 -6.90
CA ALA A 241 5.59 9.51 -6.47
C ALA A 241 6.16 10.91 -6.26
N PHE A 242 5.42 11.96 -6.66
CA PHE A 242 5.89 13.35 -6.65
C PHE A 242 6.35 13.87 -5.27
N TYR A 243 5.95 13.21 -4.19
CA TYR A 243 6.33 13.52 -2.81
C TYR A 243 7.53 12.69 -2.30
N SER A 244 8.03 11.71 -3.07
CA SER A 244 9.13 10.85 -2.65
C SER A 244 10.46 11.38 -3.18
N LYS A 245 11.36 11.71 -2.26
CA LYS A 245 12.73 12.14 -2.61
C LYS A 245 13.59 10.97 -3.08
N ALA A 246 13.41 9.80 -2.47
CA ALA A 246 14.05 8.55 -2.86
C ALA A 246 13.17 7.36 -2.47
N ASN A 247 13.15 6.33 -3.30
CA ASN A 247 12.38 5.11 -3.07
C ASN A 247 13.17 3.88 -3.56
N TYR A 248 13.19 2.85 -2.71
CA TYR A 248 13.76 1.54 -3.02
C TYR A 248 12.68 0.47 -2.94
N ASP A 249 12.50 -0.26 -4.04
CA ASP A 249 11.64 -1.43 -4.06
C ASP A 249 12.48 -2.68 -3.75
N ILE A 250 12.08 -3.45 -2.75
CA ILE A 250 12.60 -4.79 -2.49
C ILE A 250 11.76 -5.76 -3.32
N GLU A 251 12.36 -6.29 -4.39
CA GLU A 251 11.70 -7.19 -5.33
C GLU A 251 12.09 -8.65 -5.10
N TYR A 252 11.21 -9.58 -5.47
CA TYR A 252 11.41 -11.02 -5.33
C TYR A 252 11.19 -11.78 -6.65
N ASP A 253 12.00 -12.82 -6.86
CA ASP A 253 11.90 -13.76 -7.98
C ASP A 253 10.65 -14.66 -7.87
N PHE A 254 9.49 -14.16 -8.27
CA PHE A 254 8.30 -15.00 -8.35
C PHE A 254 8.33 -15.91 -9.59
N PRO A 255 7.55 -17.02 -9.59
CA PRO A 255 7.41 -17.87 -10.78
C PRO A 255 6.78 -17.20 -12.02
N PHE A 256 6.39 -15.93 -11.93
CA PHE A 256 5.81 -15.13 -13.00
C PHE A 256 6.61 -13.86 -13.30
N GLY A 257 7.82 -13.74 -12.75
CA GLY A 257 8.72 -12.61 -12.94
C GLY A 257 9.11 -11.93 -11.64
N LEU A 258 10.06 -10.99 -11.77
CA LEU A 258 10.48 -10.13 -10.68
C LEU A 258 9.35 -9.17 -10.31
N GLN A 259 9.01 -9.07 -9.04
CA GLN A 259 7.98 -8.15 -8.56
C GLN A 259 8.27 -7.65 -7.15
N GLU A 260 7.77 -6.46 -6.83
CA GLU A 260 7.85 -5.81 -5.53
C GLU A 260 7.21 -6.64 -4.40
N LEU A 261 7.91 -6.71 -3.25
CA LEU A 261 7.39 -7.14 -1.95
C LEU A 261 7.13 -5.96 -1.01
N GLU A 262 8.02 -4.98 -1.02
CA GLU A 262 8.02 -3.86 -0.07
C GLU A 262 8.75 -2.65 -0.67
N GLY A 263 8.13 -1.47 -0.58
CA GLY A 263 8.76 -0.19 -0.86
C GLY A 263 9.31 0.45 0.41
N VAL A 264 10.54 0.97 0.33
CA VAL A 264 11.17 1.78 1.39
C VAL A 264 11.40 3.16 0.82
N ALA A 265 10.58 4.13 1.24
CA ALA A 265 10.53 5.46 0.66
C ALA A 265 10.86 6.56 1.68
N TYR A 266 11.57 7.59 1.24
CA TYR A 266 11.70 8.85 1.97
C TYR A 266 10.77 9.89 1.35
N ARG A 267 9.74 10.30 2.10
CA ARG A 267 8.60 11.14 1.66
C ARG A 267 8.68 12.61 2.11
N THR A 268 9.85 13.01 2.62
CA THR A 268 10.08 14.35 3.21
C THR A 268 9.02 14.68 4.27
N ASP A 269 8.58 15.94 4.34
CA ASP A 269 7.53 16.46 5.21
C ASP A 269 6.14 16.49 4.53
N TYR A 270 5.98 15.86 3.36
CA TYR A 270 4.82 16.06 2.50
C TYR A 270 3.49 15.70 3.19
N ASP A 271 3.40 14.50 3.75
CA ASP A 271 2.16 13.96 4.29
C ASP A 271 1.62 14.78 5.46
N LEU A 272 2.48 15.09 6.43
CA LEU A 272 2.12 15.94 7.57
C LEU A 272 1.83 17.37 7.12
N SER A 273 2.56 17.92 6.14
CA SER A 273 2.30 19.25 5.60
C SER A 273 0.92 19.36 4.94
N GLN A 274 0.52 18.35 4.16
CA GLN A 274 -0.82 18.32 3.54
C GLN A 274 -1.93 18.27 4.60
N HIS A 275 -1.80 17.39 5.60
CA HIS A 275 -2.80 17.28 6.66
C HIS A 275 -2.86 18.51 7.54
N GLN A 276 -1.72 19.13 7.86
CA GLN A 276 -1.70 20.40 8.59
C GLN A 276 -2.43 21.50 7.81
N LYS A 277 -2.14 21.64 6.52
CA LYS A 277 -2.78 22.63 5.65
C LYS A 277 -4.29 22.40 5.53
N ALA A 278 -4.72 21.15 5.33
CA ALA A 278 -6.13 20.83 5.13
C ALA A 278 -6.96 20.89 6.42
N SER A 279 -6.39 20.50 7.56
CA SER A 279 -7.10 20.47 8.85
C SER A 279 -7.01 21.78 9.64
N GLY A 280 -6.02 22.63 9.36
CA GLY A 280 -5.69 23.81 10.15
C GLY A 280 -5.11 23.49 11.55
N LYS A 281 -4.75 22.24 11.82
CA LYS A 281 -4.12 21.80 13.07
C LYS A 281 -2.62 21.69 12.87
N SER A 282 -1.83 22.25 13.80
CA SER A 282 -0.37 22.12 13.75
C SER A 282 0.05 20.66 13.98
N LEU A 283 0.84 20.14 13.05
CA LEU A 283 1.53 18.86 13.13
C LEU A 283 3.04 19.06 13.30
N GLU A 284 3.46 20.26 13.67
CA GLU A 284 4.87 20.55 13.94
C GLU A 284 5.35 19.81 15.20
N TYR A 285 6.56 19.27 15.09
CA TYR A 285 7.37 18.82 16.20
C TYR A 285 8.11 20.01 16.80
N PHE A 286 8.07 20.17 18.13
CA PHE A 286 8.91 21.13 18.84
C PHE A 286 10.11 20.42 19.42
N ASP A 287 11.29 20.85 19.00
CA ASP A 287 12.53 20.28 19.46
C ASP A 287 13.08 20.95 20.72
N GLU A 288 13.02 20.17 21.80
CA GLU A 288 13.84 20.20 23.00
C GLU A 288 15.13 21.02 22.93
N GLU A 289 16.01 20.55 22.05
CA GLU A 289 17.43 20.87 22.05
C GLU A 289 17.72 22.13 21.23
N THR A 290 17.15 22.21 20.02
CA THR A 290 17.37 23.38 19.14
C THR A 290 16.38 24.51 19.38
N LYS A 291 15.30 24.28 20.13
CA LYS A 291 14.18 25.22 20.33
C LYS A 291 13.46 25.60 19.03
N GLN A 292 13.51 24.74 18.01
CA GLN A 292 12.87 24.96 16.72
C GLN A 292 11.58 24.16 16.58
N LYS A 293 10.69 24.65 15.72
CA LYS A 293 9.52 23.91 15.25
C LYS A 293 9.72 23.56 13.78
N PHE A 294 9.40 22.33 13.43
CA PHE A 294 9.43 21.86 12.04
C PHE A 294 8.47 20.68 11.86
N ILE A 295 8.21 20.31 10.62
CA ILE A 295 7.45 19.12 10.27
C ILE A 295 8.45 17.99 9.98
N PRO A 296 8.43 16.89 10.76
CA PRO A 296 9.39 15.79 10.62
C PRO A 296 9.01 14.77 9.54
#